data_AF-Q7W1M5-F1
#
_entry.id   AF-Q7W1M5-F1
#
_cell.length_a   1.000
_cell.length_b   1.000
_cell.length_c   1.000
_cell.angle_alpha   90.00
_cell.angle_beta   90.00
_cell.angle_gamma   90.00
#
_symmetry.space_group_name_H-M   'P 1'
#
loop_
_entity.id
_entity.type
_entity.pdbx_description
1 polymer ?
#
loop_
_entity_poly.entity_id
_entity_poly.type
_entity_poly.pdbx_seq_one_letter_code
_entity_poly.pdbx_strand_id
1 'polypeptide(L)'
;MSTAISMAGAGTKLDEIDLLLQQWIDAGRQVVHEADSKRILAMAGFPVPGEARGGPAVVKLCADEALHKSELGLVALDVAPGDVERARRELQERSRRAGVAGGEVLVESMVGDVLMEWFVGCRTDHTFGPVVVVGAGGIYAELLGAPEIRMAPLSARDAERALRHHKAFPIIDGARGREPADIGAFARLIADVSEFYYRRSHLIAELDLNPVMVRGRHLDPGMVVADASIILQKPTF
;
A
#
# COMPACT_ATOMS: atom_id res chain seq x y z
N MET A 1 -43.26 27.59 19.03
CA MET A 1 -42.73 27.02 17.77
C MET A 1 -41.29 27.49 17.63
N SER A 2 -40.32 26.63 17.96
CA SER A 2 -38.91 26.87 17.64
C SER A 2 -38.41 25.55 17.05
N THR A 3 -38.19 25.57 15.75
CA THR A 3 -37.74 24.43 14.96
C THR A 3 -36.23 24.37 15.10
N ALA A 4 -35.73 23.38 15.85
CA ALA A 4 -34.31 23.05 15.85
C ALA A 4 -33.98 22.40 14.50
N ILE A 5 -33.23 23.12 13.66
CA ILE A 5 -32.54 22.53 12.52
C ILE A 5 -31.36 21.75 13.08
N SER A 6 -31.49 20.42 13.09
CA SER A 6 -30.38 19.50 13.33
C SER A 6 -29.43 19.59 12.13
N MET A 7 -28.25 20.18 12.33
CA MET A 7 -27.15 20.11 11.37
C MET A 7 -26.64 18.67 11.30
N ALA A 8 -26.42 18.20 10.06
CA ALA A 8 -26.08 16.85 9.68
C ALA A 8 -24.77 16.36 10.32
N GLY A 9 -24.72 15.06 10.65
CA GLY A 9 -23.63 14.41 11.36
C GLY A 9 -22.30 14.37 10.57
N ALA A 10 -21.19 14.43 11.30
CA ALA A 10 -19.86 14.21 10.78
C ALA A 10 -19.72 12.76 10.27
N GLY A 11 -19.32 12.59 9.01
CA GLY A 11 -19.04 11.27 8.43
C GLY A 11 -17.84 10.58 9.07
N THR A 12 -17.74 9.27 8.90
CA THR A 12 -16.55 8.49 9.30
C THR A 12 -15.39 8.75 8.32
N LYS A 13 -14.14 8.45 8.72
CA LYS A 13 -12.98 8.49 7.80
C LYS A 13 -13.17 7.62 6.55
N LEU A 14 -13.96 6.55 6.67
CA LEU A 14 -14.28 5.67 5.56
C LEU A 14 -15.24 6.33 4.56
N ASP A 15 -16.19 7.14 5.04
CA ASP A 15 -17.09 7.91 4.17
C ASP A 15 -16.33 9.03 3.43
N GLU A 16 -15.34 9.64 4.10
CA GLU A 16 -14.44 10.63 3.47
C GLU A 16 -13.59 10.01 2.35
N ILE A 17 -13.09 8.79 2.56
CA ILE A 17 -12.37 8.03 1.53
C ILE A 17 -13.27 7.78 0.32
N ASP A 18 -14.51 7.33 0.53
CA ASP A 18 -15.44 7.00 -0.56
C ASP A 18 -15.77 8.24 -1.39
N LEU A 19 -15.99 9.38 -0.73
CA LEU A 19 -16.22 10.67 -1.40
C LEU A 19 -15.00 11.10 -2.23
N LEU A 20 -13.79 10.97 -1.67
CA LEU A 20 -12.56 11.38 -2.37
C LEU A 20 -12.28 10.50 -3.60
N LEU A 21 -12.46 9.19 -3.47
CA LEU A 21 -12.32 8.26 -4.59
C LEU A 21 -13.32 8.58 -5.71
N GLN A 22 -14.58 8.85 -5.36
CA GLN A 22 -15.60 9.23 -6.33
C GLN A 22 -15.25 10.55 -7.05
N GLN A 23 -14.78 11.56 -6.30
CA GLN A 23 -14.34 12.83 -6.90
C GLN A 23 -13.20 12.64 -7.90
N TRP A 24 -12.25 11.76 -7.61
CA TRP A 24 -11.17 11.43 -8.54
C TRP A 24 -11.67 10.71 -9.79
N ILE A 25 -12.62 9.77 -9.65
CA ILE A 25 -13.28 9.11 -10.79
C ILE A 25 -13.99 10.15 -11.67
N ASP A 26 -14.78 11.05 -11.07
CA ASP A 26 -15.53 12.08 -11.78
C ASP A 26 -14.61 13.07 -12.51
N ALA A 27 -13.42 13.31 -11.95
CA ALA A 27 -12.36 14.11 -12.58
C ALA A 27 -11.58 13.36 -13.67
N GLY A 28 -11.89 12.09 -13.93
CA GLY A 28 -11.25 11.26 -14.95
C GLY A 28 -9.89 10.69 -14.56
N ARG A 29 -9.51 10.77 -13.27
CA ARG A 29 -8.29 10.14 -12.75
C ARG A 29 -8.47 8.62 -12.79
N GLN A 30 -7.49 7.91 -13.36
CA GLN A 30 -7.53 6.45 -13.46
C GLN A 30 -6.54 5.77 -12.52
N VAL A 31 -5.35 6.35 -12.40
CA VAL A 31 -4.27 5.86 -11.55
C VAL A 31 -4.14 6.83 -10.39
N VAL A 32 -4.03 6.29 -9.17
CA VAL A 32 -3.72 7.06 -7.97
C VAL A 32 -2.31 6.70 -7.54
N HIS A 33 -1.39 7.64 -7.69
CA HIS A 33 0.01 7.45 -7.31
C HIS A 33 0.17 7.18 -5.81
N GLU A 34 1.38 6.75 -5.46
CA GLU A 34 1.74 6.27 -4.14
C GLU A 34 1.43 7.24 -2.99
N ALA A 35 1.75 8.54 -3.11
CA ALA A 35 1.50 9.49 -2.01
C ALA A 35 0.01 9.56 -1.63
N ASP A 36 -0.88 9.66 -2.62
CA ASP A 36 -2.33 9.66 -2.41
C ASP A 36 -2.85 8.29 -1.96
N SER A 37 -2.35 7.20 -2.55
CA SER A 37 -2.69 5.84 -2.15
C SER A 37 -2.37 5.61 -0.68
N LYS A 38 -1.19 6.02 -0.20
CA LYS A 38 -0.81 5.91 1.21
C LYS A 38 -1.61 6.85 2.11
N ARG A 39 -2.05 8.02 1.62
CA ARG A 39 -2.98 8.87 2.37
C ARG A 39 -4.32 8.15 2.62
N ILE A 40 -4.89 7.52 1.60
CA ILE A 40 -6.10 6.69 1.73
C ILE A 40 -5.87 5.56 2.73
N LEU A 41 -4.75 4.84 2.61
CA LEU A 41 -4.42 3.72 3.50
C LEU A 41 -4.25 4.16 4.96
N ALA A 42 -3.54 5.26 5.20
CA ALA A 42 -3.37 5.84 6.54
C ALA A 42 -4.70 6.29 7.15
N MET A 43 -5.59 6.91 6.35
CA MET A 43 -6.94 7.26 6.77
C MET A 43 -7.77 6.03 7.17
N ALA A 44 -7.59 4.91 6.45
CA ALA A 44 -8.21 3.62 6.75
C ALA A 44 -7.55 2.86 7.90
N GLY A 45 -6.42 3.36 8.45
CA GLY A 45 -5.73 2.75 9.59
C GLY A 45 -4.69 1.69 9.22
N PHE A 46 -4.34 1.54 7.94
CA PHE A 46 -3.25 0.66 7.54
C PHE A 46 -1.89 1.26 7.89
N PRO A 47 -0.92 0.44 8.31
CA PRO A 47 0.41 0.92 8.69
C PRO A 47 1.22 1.28 7.45
N VAL A 48 1.41 2.58 7.22
CA VAL A 48 2.33 3.14 6.20
C VAL A 48 3.56 3.77 6.89
N PRO A 49 4.68 3.98 6.18
CA PRO A 49 5.81 4.72 6.73
C PRO A 49 5.39 6.09 7.27
N GLY A 50 5.93 6.45 8.43
CA GLY A 50 5.76 7.79 8.98
C GLY A 50 6.68 8.82 8.32
N GLU A 51 6.49 10.08 8.69
CA GLU A 51 7.43 11.16 8.34
C GLU A 51 8.85 10.85 8.81
N ALA A 52 9.85 11.20 8.00
CA ALA A 52 11.25 11.01 8.35
C ALA A 52 11.64 11.80 9.62
N ARG A 53 12.03 11.10 10.67
CA ARG A 53 12.42 11.69 11.97
C ARG A 53 13.81 11.24 12.41
N GLY A 54 14.83 11.96 11.94
CA GLY A 54 16.22 11.83 12.44
C GLY A 54 16.99 10.57 12.02
N GLY A 55 16.32 9.55 11.48
CA GLY A 55 16.94 8.37 10.84
C GLY A 55 17.01 8.49 9.30
N PRO A 56 17.56 7.47 8.62
CA PRO A 56 17.56 7.43 7.16
C PRO A 56 16.15 7.57 6.59
N ALA A 57 16.05 8.36 5.52
CA ALA A 57 14.82 8.64 4.83
C ALA A 57 14.76 7.91 3.49
N VAL A 58 13.54 7.73 3.01
CA VAL A 58 13.24 7.37 1.63
C VAL A 58 12.60 8.59 0.99
N VAL A 59 13.16 9.04 -0.14
CA VAL A 59 12.62 10.16 -0.92
C VAL A 59 12.14 9.60 -2.25
N LYS A 60 10.87 9.81 -2.58
CA LYS A 60 10.23 9.31 -3.80
C LYS A 60 9.52 10.43 -4.52
N LEU A 61 9.56 10.45 -5.84
CA LEU A 61 8.70 11.30 -6.64
C LEU A 61 7.55 10.46 -7.20
N CYS A 62 6.33 10.82 -6.79
CA CYS A 62 5.10 10.11 -7.10
C CYS A 62 4.29 10.91 -8.12
N ALA A 63 3.93 10.30 -9.25
CA ALA A 63 3.05 10.89 -10.24
C ALA A 63 2.16 9.79 -10.84
N ASP A 64 0.93 10.13 -11.23
CA ASP A 64 -0.01 9.15 -11.80
C ASP A 64 0.50 8.56 -13.12
N GLU A 65 1.29 9.33 -13.87
CA GLU A 65 1.93 8.92 -15.12
C GLU A 65 3.18 8.05 -14.92
N ALA A 66 3.66 7.90 -13.67
CA ALA A 66 4.91 7.22 -13.34
C ALA A 66 4.70 6.17 -12.25
N LEU A 67 4.06 5.05 -12.59
CA LEU A 67 3.93 3.90 -11.68
C LEU A 67 5.28 3.22 -11.40
N HIS A 68 6.13 3.05 -12.41
CA HIS A 68 7.46 2.41 -12.29
C HIS A 68 8.59 3.41 -11.95
N LYS A 69 8.39 4.19 -10.88
CA LYS A 69 9.29 5.28 -10.41
C LYS A 69 10.76 4.85 -10.31
N SER A 70 11.00 3.63 -9.82
CA SER A 70 12.36 3.09 -9.66
C SER A 70 13.11 2.97 -10.98
N GLU A 71 12.45 2.58 -12.06
CA GLU A 71 13.05 2.46 -13.41
C GLU A 71 13.44 3.82 -13.98
N LEU A 72 12.70 4.87 -13.59
CA LEU A 72 12.98 6.25 -13.92
C LEU A 72 14.00 6.90 -12.95
N GLY A 73 14.52 6.15 -11.98
CA GLY A 73 15.44 6.65 -10.96
C GLY A 73 14.80 7.71 -10.06
N LEU A 74 13.48 7.62 -9.84
CA LEU A 74 12.65 8.55 -9.05
C LEU A 74 12.49 8.11 -7.58
N VAL A 75 13.41 7.27 -7.10
CA VAL A 75 13.47 6.79 -5.71
C VAL A 75 14.91 6.92 -5.22
N ALA A 76 15.08 7.54 -4.06
CA ALA A 76 16.32 7.59 -3.32
C ALA A 76 16.11 6.91 -1.95
N LEU A 77 16.83 5.82 -1.71
CA LEU A 77 16.82 5.06 -0.45
C LEU A 77 18.00 5.47 0.42
N ASP A 78 17.92 5.17 1.72
CA ASP A 78 18.98 5.39 2.71
C ASP A 78 19.53 6.83 2.72
N VAL A 79 18.63 7.80 2.55
CA VAL A 79 18.99 9.22 2.48
C VAL A 79 19.22 9.74 3.89
N ALA A 80 20.43 10.18 4.19
CA ALA A 80 20.73 10.81 5.48
C ALA A 80 19.84 12.06 5.70
N PRO A 81 19.44 12.38 6.94
CA PRO A 81 18.57 13.53 7.22
C PRO A 81 19.05 14.86 6.61
N GLY A 82 20.37 15.09 6.58
CA GLY A 82 20.96 16.30 5.97
C GLY A 82 20.90 16.35 4.44
N ASP A 83 20.65 15.22 3.79
CA ASP A 83 20.67 15.07 2.33
C ASP A 83 19.28 15.05 1.69
N VAL A 84 18.21 15.01 2.48
CA VAL A 84 16.81 14.92 1.99
C VAL A 84 16.48 16.00 0.97
N GLU A 85 16.87 17.23 1.25
CA GLU A 85 16.64 18.39 0.39
C GLU A 85 17.40 18.29 -0.94
N ARG A 86 18.62 17.74 -0.92
CA ARG A 86 19.40 17.48 -2.13
C ARG A 86 18.73 16.40 -2.97
N ALA A 87 18.38 15.28 -2.35
CA ALA A 87 17.67 14.17 -3.01
C ALA A 87 16.37 14.64 -3.65
N ARG A 88 15.57 15.48 -2.96
CA ARG A 88 14.33 16.04 -3.51
C ARG A 88 14.57 16.79 -4.83
N ARG A 89 15.56 17.68 -4.87
CA ARG A 89 15.87 18.46 -6.08
C ARG A 89 16.33 17.55 -7.22
N GLU A 90 17.19 16.58 -6.93
CA GLU A 90 17.68 15.63 -7.93
C GLU A 90 16.54 14.82 -8.56
N LEU A 91 15.57 14.35 -7.75
CA LEU A 91 14.42 13.61 -8.27
C LEU A 91 13.50 14.50 -9.11
N GLN A 92 13.26 15.74 -8.70
CA GLN A 92 12.47 16.70 -9.50
C GLN A 92 13.12 16.98 -10.86
N GLU A 93 14.44 17.14 -10.90
CA GLU A 93 15.18 17.33 -12.15
C GLU A 93 15.14 16.09 -13.06
N ARG A 94 15.19 14.88 -12.48
CA ARG A 94 15.03 13.62 -13.23
C ARG A 94 13.62 13.51 -13.79
N SER A 95 12.58 13.80 -13.00
CA SER A 95 11.18 13.80 -13.42
C SER A 95 10.95 14.72 -14.62
N ARG A 96 11.47 15.95 -14.57
CA ARG A 96 11.37 16.90 -15.69
C ARG A 96 12.04 16.36 -16.96
N ARG A 97 13.21 15.74 -16.83
CA ARG A 97 13.93 15.14 -17.97
C ARG A 97 13.21 13.91 -18.54
N ALA A 98 12.52 13.16 -17.69
CA ALA A 98 11.70 12.01 -18.08
C ALA A 98 10.33 12.40 -18.64
N GLY A 99 9.98 13.69 -18.65
CA GLY A 99 8.67 14.17 -19.13
C GLY A 99 7.51 13.90 -18.17
N VAL A 100 7.80 13.56 -16.91
CA VAL A 100 6.78 13.30 -15.88
C VAL A 100 6.35 14.63 -15.26
N ALA A 101 5.10 15.02 -15.49
CA ALA A 101 4.51 16.25 -14.98
C ALA A 101 3.79 16.03 -13.64
N GLY A 102 3.69 17.09 -12.82
CA GLY A 102 2.78 17.12 -11.66
C GLY A 102 3.15 16.22 -10.47
N GLY A 103 4.35 15.64 -10.43
CA GLY A 103 4.74 14.72 -9.35
C GLY A 103 4.91 15.38 -7.97
N GLU A 104 4.35 14.74 -6.95
CA GLU A 104 4.56 15.06 -5.54
C GLU A 104 5.83 14.37 -5.03
N VAL A 105 6.64 15.05 -4.21
CA VAL A 105 7.78 14.40 -3.55
C VAL A 105 7.38 13.98 -2.15
N LEU A 106 7.46 12.67 -1.93
CA LEU A 106 7.19 12.02 -0.66
C LEU A 106 8.51 11.75 0.08
N VAL A 107 8.54 12.11 1.37
CA VAL A 107 9.70 11.90 2.25
C VAL A 107 9.24 11.13 3.48
N GLU A 108 9.78 9.93 3.66
CA GLU A 108 9.33 8.98 4.68
C GLU A 108 10.51 8.40 5.46
N SER A 109 10.25 7.93 6.66
CA SER A 109 11.22 7.09 7.39
C SER A 109 11.50 5.80 6.62
N MET A 110 12.77 5.42 6.53
CA MET A 110 13.16 4.13 5.96
C MET A 110 12.75 2.99 6.90
N VAL A 111 12.06 1.98 6.35
CA VAL A 111 11.65 0.79 7.10
C VAL A 111 12.85 -0.17 7.19
N GLY A 112 13.39 -0.33 8.39
CA GLY A 112 14.46 -1.28 8.71
C GLY A 112 13.97 -2.63 9.24
N ASP A 113 14.90 -3.55 9.47
CA ASP A 113 14.70 -4.85 10.12
C ASP A 113 13.62 -5.74 9.46
N VAL A 114 13.58 -5.68 8.13
CA VAL A 114 12.65 -6.46 7.31
C VAL A 114 13.10 -7.91 7.25
N LEU A 115 12.23 -8.84 7.68
CA LEU A 115 12.44 -10.27 7.50
C LEU A 115 12.29 -10.65 6.04
N MET A 116 11.24 -10.11 5.41
CA MET A 116 10.91 -10.36 4.02
C MET A 116 9.90 -9.33 3.49
N GLU A 117 10.00 -9.02 2.19
CA GLU A 117 8.98 -8.27 1.46
C GLU A 117 7.88 -9.22 0.97
N TRP A 118 6.63 -8.79 1.10
CA TRP A 118 5.45 -9.44 0.53
C TRP A 118 4.68 -8.43 -0.32
N PHE A 119 3.71 -8.91 -1.10
CA PHE A 119 2.71 -8.03 -1.70
C PHE A 119 1.30 -8.53 -1.36
N VAL A 120 0.36 -7.59 -1.30
CA VAL A 120 -1.07 -7.87 -1.12
C VAL A 120 -1.83 -7.04 -2.15
N GLY A 121 -2.35 -7.70 -3.17
CA GLY A 121 -3.15 -7.10 -4.23
C GLY A 121 -4.62 -7.49 -4.12
N CYS A 122 -5.53 -6.62 -4.55
CA CYS A 122 -6.94 -6.92 -4.71
C CYS A 122 -7.43 -6.42 -6.07
N ARG A 123 -8.29 -7.20 -6.72
CA ARG A 123 -8.93 -6.83 -7.99
C ARG A 123 -10.23 -7.61 -8.18
N THR A 124 -11.04 -7.20 -9.15
CA THR A 124 -12.24 -7.95 -9.55
C THR A 124 -11.89 -8.84 -10.73
N ASP A 125 -11.85 -10.15 -10.49
CA ASP A 125 -11.70 -11.16 -11.54
C ASP A 125 -13.03 -11.34 -12.29
N HIS A 126 -12.97 -11.57 -13.59
CA HIS A 126 -14.15 -11.72 -14.44
C HIS A 126 -14.99 -12.95 -14.13
N THR A 127 -14.38 -14.01 -13.60
CA THR A 127 -15.06 -15.29 -13.29
C THR A 127 -15.43 -15.37 -11.83
N PHE A 128 -14.50 -14.98 -10.94
CA PHE A 128 -14.63 -15.19 -9.50
C PHE A 128 -15.11 -13.97 -8.72
N GLY A 129 -15.23 -12.80 -9.39
CA GLY A 129 -15.53 -11.54 -8.72
C GLY A 129 -14.32 -11.01 -7.92
N PRO A 130 -14.53 -10.24 -6.85
CA PRO A 130 -13.45 -9.72 -6.02
C PRO A 130 -12.51 -10.81 -5.49
N VAL A 131 -11.21 -10.64 -5.70
CA VAL A 131 -10.16 -11.54 -5.23
C VAL A 131 -9.04 -10.78 -4.52
N VAL A 132 -8.38 -11.46 -3.59
CA VAL A 132 -7.12 -11.06 -2.97
C VAL A 132 -6.00 -11.96 -3.51
N VAL A 133 -4.86 -11.35 -3.80
CA VAL A 133 -3.64 -12.02 -4.21
C VAL A 133 -2.56 -11.68 -3.19
N VAL A 134 -1.93 -12.69 -2.60
CA VAL A 134 -0.84 -12.50 -1.64
C VAL A 134 0.35 -13.36 -2.02
N GLY A 135 1.55 -12.77 -2.00
CA GLY A 135 2.77 -13.49 -2.37
C GLY A 135 4.03 -12.84 -1.85
N ALA A 136 5.14 -13.55 -2.02
CA ALA A 136 6.47 -13.01 -1.75
C ALA A 136 6.79 -11.86 -2.71
N GLY A 137 7.36 -10.78 -2.17
CA GLY A 137 7.86 -9.62 -2.90
C GLY A 137 9.38 -9.62 -3.07
N GLY A 138 9.89 -8.55 -3.70
CA GLY A 138 11.32 -8.34 -3.93
C GLY A 138 11.96 -9.40 -4.82
N ILE A 139 13.26 -9.64 -4.62
CA ILE A 139 14.05 -10.62 -5.40
C ILE A 139 13.54 -12.06 -5.30
N TYR A 140 12.64 -12.33 -4.35
CA TYR A 140 12.11 -13.66 -4.08
C TYR A 140 10.77 -13.93 -4.76
N ALA A 141 10.12 -12.92 -5.35
CA ALA A 141 8.83 -13.05 -6.01
C ALA A 141 8.86 -14.12 -7.13
N GLU A 142 9.91 -14.15 -7.95
CA GLU A 142 10.07 -15.14 -9.02
C GLU A 142 10.54 -16.52 -8.52
N LEU A 143 11.24 -16.55 -7.38
CA LEU A 143 11.94 -17.76 -6.90
C LEU A 143 11.10 -18.61 -5.95
N LEU A 144 10.22 -18.00 -5.15
CA LEU A 144 9.51 -18.67 -4.06
C LEU A 144 8.09 -19.12 -4.40
N GLY A 145 7.75 -19.17 -5.69
CA GLY A 145 6.52 -19.79 -6.18
C GLY A 145 5.39 -18.82 -6.48
N ALA A 146 4.29 -19.38 -6.98
CA ALA A 146 3.12 -18.60 -7.36
C ALA A 146 2.42 -17.98 -6.13
N PRO A 147 1.80 -16.80 -6.30
CA PRO A 147 1.03 -16.20 -5.23
C PRO A 147 -0.21 -17.03 -4.88
N GLU A 148 -0.70 -16.86 -3.65
CA GLU A 148 -1.99 -17.38 -3.21
C GLU A 148 -3.10 -16.45 -3.65
N ILE A 149 -4.10 -16.99 -4.34
CA ILE A 149 -5.30 -16.26 -4.76
C ILE A 149 -6.49 -16.77 -3.94
N ARG A 150 -7.30 -15.86 -3.39
CA ARG A 150 -8.51 -16.16 -2.62
C ARG A 150 -9.63 -15.19 -2.98
N MET A 151 -10.88 -15.61 -2.86
CA MET A 151 -12.02 -14.70 -3.02
C MET A 151 -12.08 -13.69 -1.86
N ALA A 152 -12.53 -12.48 -2.15
CA ALA A 152 -12.81 -11.44 -1.18
C ALA A 152 -14.32 -11.38 -0.85
N PRO A 153 -14.70 -11.04 0.39
CA PRO A 153 -13.82 -10.73 1.52
C PRO A 153 -13.20 -12.00 2.13
N LEU A 154 -11.91 -11.92 2.47
CA LEU A 154 -11.12 -13.01 3.03
C LEU A 154 -11.06 -12.89 4.55
N SER A 155 -11.37 -13.98 5.27
CA SER A 155 -11.24 -14.00 6.73
C SER A 155 -9.76 -14.04 7.17
N ALA A 156 -9.44 -13.48 8.34
CA ALA A 156 -8.09 -13.57 8.90
C ALA A 156 -7.61 -15.02 9.08
N ARG A 157 -8.52 -15.95 9.39
CA ARG A 157 -8.21 -17.38 9.49
C ARG A 157 -7.80 -17.97 8.14
N ASP A 158 -8.50 -17.61 7.06
CA ASP A 158 -8.17 -18.11 5.73
C ASP A 158 -6.93 -17.41 5.14
N ALA A 159 -6.70 -16.15 5.48
CA ALA A 159 -5.46 -15.45 5.20
C ALA A 159 -4.26 -16.12 5.88
N GLU A 160 -4.37 -16.50 7.17
CA GLU A 160 -3.32 -17.25 7.86
C GLU A 160 -3.06 -18.60 7.19
N ARG A 161 -4.11 -19.31 6.77
CA ARG A 161 -3.95 -20.57 6.02
C ARG A 161 -3.24 -20.37 4.68
N ALA A 162 -3.56 -19.29 3.96
CA ALA A 162 -2.87 -18.94 2.72
C ALA A 162 -1.39 -18.64 2.97
N LEU A 163 -1.07 -17.84 4.00
CA LEU A 163 0.29 -17.57 4.41
C LEU A 163 1.06 -18.85 4.72
N ARG A 164 0.51 -19.75 5.55
CA ARG A 164 1.14 -21.01 5.94
C ARG A 164 1.38 -21.97 4.77
N HIS A 165 0.55 -21.91 3.73
CA HIS A 165 0.69 -22.74 2.53
C HIS A 165 1.78 -22.23 1.58
N HIS A 166 2.04 -20.92 1.59
CA HIS A 166 3.00 -20.29 0.70
C HIS A 166 4.44 -20.72 1.02
N LYS A 167 5.28 -20.98 0.01
CA LYS A 167 6.64 -21.52 0.21
C LYS A 167 7.59 -20.57 0.95
N ALA A 168 7.29 -19.27 0.93
CA ALA A 168 8.05 -18.26 1.67
C ALA A 168 7.73 -18.22 3.18
N PHE A 169 6.67 -18.90 3.63
CA PHE A 169 6.24 -18.90 5.04
C PHE A 169 7.37 -19.20 6.04
N PRO A 170 8.24 -20.20 5.84
CA PRO A 170 9.29 -20.51 6.81
C PRO A 170 10.22 -19.32 7.10
N ILE A 171 10.40 -18.39 6.15
CA ILE A 171 11.25 -17.21 6.32
C ILE A 171 10.68 -16.27 7.40
N ILE A 172 9.37 -16.03 7.35
CA ILE A 172 8.68 -15.16 8.31
C ILE A 172 8.30 -15.91 9.61
N ASP A 173 8.35 -17.24 9.62
CA ASP A 173 8.13 -18.09 10.81
C ASP A 173 9.43 -18.38 11.60
N GLY A 174 10.48 -17.55 11.41
CA GLY A 174 11.70 -17.61 12.20
C GLY A 174 12.80 -18.53 11.64
N ALA A 175 12.88 -18.69 10.31
CA ALA A 175 13.98 -19.43 9.68
C ALA A 175 15.36 -19.00 10.21
N ARG A 176 16.23 -19.99 10.43
CA ARG A 176 17.62 -19.80 10.91
C ARG A 176 17.72 -19.08 12.26
N GLY A 177 16.71 -19.25 13.14
CA GLY A 177 16.71 -18.67 14.48
C GLY A 177 16.47 -17.16 14.50
N ARG A 178 15.96 -16.58 13.40
CA ARG A 178 15.48 -15.20 13.38
C ARG A 178 14.20 -15.08 14.20
N GLU A 179 13.94 -13.89 14.74
CA GLU A 179 12.67 -13.62 15.39
C GLU A 179 11.52 -13.75 14.37
N PRO A 180 10.46 -14.54 14.66
CA PRO A 180 9.33 -14.68 13.75
C PRO A 180 8.52 -13.38 13.65
N ALA A 181 7.82 -13.22 12.54
CA ALA A 181 6.79 -12.20 12.37
C ALA A 181 5.55 -12.51 13.22
N ASP A 182 4.71 -11.52 13.47
CA ASP A 182 3.37 -11.77 14.00
C ASP A 182 2.45 -12.21 12.84
N ILE A 183 2.38 -13.52 12.64
CA ILE A 183 1.57 -14.13 11.57
C ILE A 183 0.09 -13.78 11.72
N GLY A 184 -0.41 -13.69 12.95
CA GLY A 184 -1.80 -13.31 13.20
C GLY A 184 -2.07 -11.86 12.81
N ALA A 185 -1.15 -10.94 13.12
CA ALA A 185 -1.25 -9.55 12.70
C ALA A 185 -1.14 -9.40 11.17
N PHE A 186 -0.26 -10.16 10.52
CA PHE A 186 -0.16 -10.13 9.06
C PHE A 186 -1.43 -10.68 8.38
N ALA A 187 -1.98 -11.78 8.90
CA ALA A 187 -3.24 -12.34 8.40
C ALA A 187 -4.43 -11.39 8.59
N ARG A 188 -4.46 -10.64 9.71
CA ARG A 188 -5.45 -9.57 9.94
C ARG A 188 -5.29 -8.43 8.95
N LEU A 189 -4.07 -7.96 8.69
CA LEU A 189 -3.82 -6.95 7.66
C LEU A 189 -4.35 -7.38 6.29
N ILE A 190 -4.11 -8.62 5.87
CA ILE A 190 -4.62 -9.14 4.58
C ILE A 190 -6.16 -9.17 4.57
N ALA A 191 -6.79 -9.60 5.67
CA ALA A 191 -8.25 -9.62 5.80
C ALA A 191 -8.85 -8.21 5.77
N ASP A 192 -8.22 -7.25 6.44
CA ASP A 192 -8.66 -5.86 6.49
C ASP A 192 -8.51 -5.19 5.11
N VAL A 193 -7.42 -5.47 4.38
CA VAL A 193 -7.24 -5.04 2.98
C VAL A 193 -8.32 -5.65 2.09
N SER A 194 -8.62 -6.94 2.28
CA SER A 194 -9.67 -7.65 1.54
C SER A 194 -11.05 -7.00 1.72
N GLU A 195 -11.42 -6.73 2.98
CA GLU A 195 -12.69 -6.09 3.33
C GLU A 195 -12.74 -4.64 2.82
N PHE A 196 -11.64 -3.90 2.96
CA PHE A 196 -11.53 -2.53 2.48
C PHE A 196 -11.77 -2.45 0.97
N TYR A 197 -11.12 -3.33 0.20
CA TYR A 197 -11.32 -3.44 -1.24
C TYR A 197 -12.73 -3.90 -1.58
N TYR A 198 -13.22 -4.97 -0.95
CA TYR A 198 -14.53 -5.55 -1.26
C TYR A 198 -15.66 -4.53 -1.15
N ARG A 199 -15.66 -3.70 -0.09
CA ARG A 199 -16.64 -2.63 0.10
C ARG A 199 -16.55 -1.52 -0.95
N ARG A 200 -15.38 -1.36 -1.58
CA ARG A 200 -15.05 -0.29 -2.54
C ARG A 200 -14.77 -0.81 -3.93
N SER A 201 -15.12 -2.06 -4.27
CA SER A 201 -14.81 -2.63 -5.58
C SER A 201 -15.54 -1.91 -6.73
N HIS A 202 -16.57 -1.12 -6.40
CA HIS A 202 -17.28 -0.23 -7.31
C HIS A 202 -16.58 1.13 -7.53
N LEU A 203 -15.56 1.47 -6.74
CA LEU A 203 -14.72 2.66 -6.88
C LEU A 203 -13.27 2.31 -7.25
N ILE A 204 -12.76 1.19 -6.73
CA ILE A 204 -11.39 0.71 -6.89
C ILE A 204 -11.42 -0.52 -7.80
N ALA A 205 -10.83 -0.40 -8.99
CA ALA A 205 -10.64 -1.52 -9.90
C ALA A 205 -9.54 -2.45 -9.39
N GLU A 206 -8.42 -1.88 -8.93
CA GLU A 206 -7.27 -2.60 -8.40
C GLU A 206 -6.65 -1.85 -7.22
N LEU A 207 -6.24 -2.58 -6.19
CA LEU A 207 -5.46 -2.09 -5.06
C LEU A 207 -4.21 -2.95 -4.96
N ASP A 208 -3.03 -2.37 -5.06
CA ASP A 208 -1.76 -3.09 -4.95
C ASP A 208 -0.93 -2.52 -3.80
N LEU A 209 -0.63 -3.36 -2.81
CA LEU A 209 0.27 -3.05 -1.70
C LEU A 209 1.59 -3.79 -1.93
N ASN A 210 2.58 -3.10 -2.50
CA ASN A 210 3.79 -3.75 -2.98
C ASN A 210 5.02 -2.82 -2.88
N PRO A 211 5.91 -3.01 -1.88
CA PRO A 211 5.91 -4.11 -0.91
C PRO A 211 5.18 -3.77 0.41
N VAL A 212 4.64 -4.83 1.03
CA VAL A 212 4.40 -4.93 2.46
C VAL A 212 5.66 -5.48 3.13
N MET A 213 6.32 -4.64 3.93
CA MET A 213 7.49 -4.98 4.71
C MET A 213 7.08 -5.79 5.94
N VAL A 214 7.45 -7.07 6.01
CA VAL A 214 7.17 -7.94 7.16
C VAL A 214 8.39 -7.96 8.09
N ARG A 215 8.18 -7.59 9.36
CA ARG A 215 9.23 -7.45 10.38
C ARG A 215 9.00 -8.43 11.54
N GLY A 216 10.01 -8.58 12.40
CA GLY A 216 9.90 -9.43 13.59
C GLY A 216 8.81 -8.92 14.55
N ARG A 217 8.10 -9.82 15.22
CA ARG A 217 6.96 -9.50 16.12
C ARG A 217 7.27 -8.58 17.30
N HIS A 218 8.56 -8.35 17.59
CA HIS A 218 9.02 -7.42 18.61
C HIS A 218 9.01 -5.96 18.14
N LEU A 219 8.79 -5.72 16.85
CA LEU A 219 8.73 -4.41 16.22
C LEU A 219 7.28 -3.98 16.02
N ASP A 220 7.03 -2.69 16.25
CA ASP A 220 5.71 -2.07 16.06
C ASP A 220 5.84 -0.89 15.09
N PRO A 221 5.07 -0.85 13.98
CA PRO A 221 4.19 -1.91 13.48
C PRO A 221 4.95 -3.11 12.91
N GLY A 222 4.48 -4.34 13.14
CA GLY A 222 5.15 -5.53 12.59
C GLY A 222 5.13 -5.58 11.05
N MET A 223 4.16 -4.91 10.42
CA MET A 223 3.94 -4.88 8.99
C MET A 223 3.84 -3.43 8.54
N VAL A 224 4.50 -3.06 7.45
CA VAL A 224 4.45 -1.69 6.90
C VAL A 224 4.25 -1.74 5.39
N VAL A 225 3.22 -1.07 4.90
CA VAL A 225 2.97 -0.89 3.46
C VAL A 225 3.88 0.21 2.92
N ALA A 226 5.04 -0.17 2.40
CA ALA A 226 6.07 0.78 2.00
C ALA A 226 5.79 1.48 0.66
N ASP A 227 5.02 0.85 -0.22
CA ASP A 227 4.51 1.43 -1.46
C ASP A 227 3.12 0.82 -1.75
N ALA A 228 2.28 1.61 -2.40
CA ALA A 228 0.92 1.24 -2.76
C ALA A 228 0.47 1.97 -4.01
N SER A 229 -0.40 1.34 -4.79
CA SER A 229 -1.09 1.99 -5.89
C SER A 229 -2.57 1.59 -5.93
N ILE A 230 -3.40 2.50 -6.43
CA ILE A 230 -4.83 2.28 -6.65
C ILE A 230 -5.15 2.58 -8.11
N ILE A 231 -5.85 1.65 -8.76
CA ILE A 231 -6.51 1.89 -10.05
C ILE A 231 -7.99 2.10 -9.77
N LEU A 232 -8.52 3.23 -10.21
CA LEU A 232 -9.92 3.60 -10.04
C LEU A 232 -10.79 2.94 -11.12
N GLN A 233 -12.06 2.72 -10.77
CA GLN A 233 -13.07 2.33 -11.76
C GLN A 233 -13.24 3.42 -12.82
N LYS A 234 -13.61 3.00 -14.03
CA LYS A 234 -13.96 3.95 -15.08
C LYS A 234 -15.34 4.55 -14.80
N PRO A 235 -15.58 5.83 -15.14
CA PRO A 235 -16.91 6.40 -15.07
C PRO A 235 -17.88 5.54 -15.89
N THR A 236 -19.01 5.16 -15.28
CA THR A 236 -20.09 4.48 -16.00
C THR A 236 -20.97 5.58 -16.60
N PHE A 237 -20.87 5.79 -17.91
CA PHE A 237 -21.73 6.72 -18.65
C PHE A 237 -23.02 6.04 -19.13
#